data_AF-A0A382C121-F1
#
_entry.id   AF-A0A382C121-F1
#
_cell.length_a   1.000
_cell.length_b   1.000
_cell.length_c   1.000
_cell.angle_alpha   90.00
_cell.angle_beta   90.00
_cell.angle_gamma   90.00
#
_symmetry.space_group_name_H-M   'P 1'
#
loop_
_entity.id
_entity.type
_entity.pdbx_description
1 polymer ?
#
loop_
_entity_poly.entity_id
_entity_poly.type
_entity_poly.pdbx_seq_one_letter_code
_entity_poly.pdbx_strand_id
1 'polypeptide(L)'
;LEEPTLLTQNQIYEVNIAMWETSNVFKEGHRIRLHIASSNFPRFNRNLNSGKPLGEETVGDMRVAIQTIYHDRAHASAIVLPVIP
;
A
#
# COMPACT_ATOMS: atom_id res chain seq x y z
N LEU A 1 2.39 -16.57 -0.08
CA LEU A 1 3.17 -16.29 -1.31
C LEU A 1 4.17 -17.40 -1.40
N GLU A 2 4.01 -18.31 -2.36
CA GLU A 2 4.90 -19.48 -2.44
C GLU A 2 6.28 -19.07 -2.98
N GLU A 3 6.40 -18.00 -3.79
CA GLU A 3 7.68 -17.47 -4.27
C GLU A 3 7.65 -15.94 -4.44
N PRO A 4 8.24 -15.14 -3.53
CA PRO A 4 8.30 -13.70 -3.67
C PRO A 4 9.43 -13.25 -4.63
N THR A 5 9.13 -12.29 -5.50
CA THR A 5 10.12 -11.64 -6.38
C THR A 5 10.32 -10.18 -6.01
N LEU A 6 11.56 -9.68 -6.17
CA LEU A 6 11.86 -8.27 -5.94
C LEU A 6 11.23 -7.37 -7.01
N LEU A 7 10.90 -6.14 -6.59
CA LEU A 7 10.51 -5.07 -7.50
C LEU A 7 11.74 -4.45 -8.16
N THR A 8 11.57 -3.98 -9.39
CA THR A 8 12.57 -3.18 -10.10
C THR A 8 12.40 -1.72 -9.73
N GLN A 9 13.50 -1.03 -9.40
CA GLN A 9 13.47 0.37 -9.02
C GLN A 9 12.92 1.23 -10.16
N ASN A 10 12.04 2.18 -9.84
CA ASN A 10 11.37 3.12 -10.77
C ASN A 10 10.47 2.46 -11.83
N GLN A 11 10.25 1.14 -11.78
CA GLN A 11 9.22 0.49 -12.58
C GLN A 11 7.85 0.74 -11.93
N ILE A 12 6.86 1.10 -12.76
CA ILE A 12 5.48 1.26 -12.31
C ILE A 12 4.85 -0.14 -12.18
N TYR A 13 4.20 -0.38 -11.05
CA TYR A 13 3.47 -1.61 -10.75
C TYR A 13 2.03 -1.28 -10.37
N GLU A 14 1.08 -2.02 -10.96
CA GLU A 14 -0.28 -2.09 -10.43
C GLU A 14 -0.30 -3.09 -9.28
N VAL A 15 -0.82 -2.66 -8.12
CA VAL A 15 -0.87 -3.48 -6.91
C VAL A 15 -2.31 -3.54 -6.39
N ASN A 16 -2.79 -4.75 -6.16
CA ASN A 16 -4.09 -4.98 -5.54
C ASN A 16 -3.92 -5.13 -4.03
N ILE A 17 -4.50 -4.20 -3.27
CA ILE A 17 -4.48 -4.22 -1.80
C ILE A 17 -5.87 -4.61 -1.31
N ALA A 18 -5.99 -5.83 -0.78
CA ALA A 18 -7.22 -6.26 -0.14
C ALA A 18 -7.43 -5.47 1.17
N MET A 19 -8.47 -4.64 1.19
CA MET A 19 -8.92 -3.96 2.40
C MET A 19 -9.95 -4.86 3.11
N TRP A 20 -9.91 -4.88 4.44
CA TRP A 20 -10.93 -5.59 5.21
C TRP A 20 -12.31 -4.93 5.11
N GLU A 21 -13.32 -5.69 5.56
CA GLU A 21 -14.73 -5.32 5.55
C GLU A 21 -15.05 -4.10 6.43
N THR A 22 -16.02 -3.29 6.00
CA THR A 22 -16.66 -2.26 6.82
C THR A 22 -18.11 -2.06 6.38
N SER A 23 -18.96 -1.59 7.30
CA SER A 23 -20.33 -1.17 7.00
C SER A 23 -20.55 0.19 7.63
N ASN A 24 -20.67 1.22 6.79
CA ASN A 24 -20.78 2.60 7.24
C ASN A 24 -21.63 3.44 6.30
N VAL A 25 -22.51 4.26 6.88
CA VAL A 25 -23.25 5.29 6.15
C VAL A 25 -22.52 6.62 6.29
N PHE A 26 -22.04 7.16 5.16
CA PHE A 26 -21.51 8.52 5.11
C PHE A 26 -22.68 9.50 4.99
N LYS A 27 -23.00 10.19 6.09
CA LYS A 27 -24.12 11.14 6.15
C LYS A 27 -23.82 12.41 5.36
N GLU A 28 -24.83 13.25 5.20
CA GLU A 28 -24.67 14.59 4.65
C GLU A 28 -23.56 15.36 5.39
N GLY A 29 -22.71 16.06 4.62
CA GLY A 29 -21.54 16.77 5.13
C GLY A 29 -20.31 15.89 5.43
N HIS A 30 -20.45 14.56 5.47
CA HIS A 30 -19.30 13.67 5.61
C HIS A 30 -18.50 13.59 4.30
N ARG A 31 -17.24 13.16 4.41
CA ARG A 31 -16.36 12.92 3.27
C ARG A 31 -15.67 11.58 3.42
N ILE A 32 -15.51 10.89 2.31
CA ILE A 32 -14.63 9.73 2.22
C ILE A 32 -13.21 10.26 2.03
N ARG A 33 -12.27 9.76 2.83
CA ARG A 33 -10.85 10.08 2.71
C ARG A 33 -10.06 8.78 2.67
N LEU A 34 -9.17 8.70 1.68
CA LEU A 34 -8.19 7.62 1.57
C LEU A 34 -6.82 8.14 2.04
N HIS A 35 -6.18 7.42 2.95
CA HIS A 35 -4.79 7.65 3.33
C HIS A 35 -3.94 6.53 2.73
N ILE A 36 -2.89 6.90 2.00
CA ILE A 36 -1.94 5.95 1.41
C ILE A 36 -0.59 6.19 2.07
N ALA A 37 -0.02 5.13 2.62
CA ALA A 37 1.30 5.15 3.24
C ALA A 37 1.97 3.78 3.05
N SER A 38 3.29 3.75 3.08
CA SER A 38 4.08 2.51 2.96
C SER A 38 4.35 1.83 4.30
N SER A 39 3.63 2.21 5.36
CA SER A 39 3.77 1.60 6.69
C SER A 39 2.52 1.80 7.56
N ASN A 40 2.33 0.90 8.53
CA ASN A 40 1.33 1.00 9.58
C ASN A 40 1.86 0.25 10.83
N PHE A 41 2.92 0.79 11.42
CA PHE A 41 3.52 0.27 12.65
C PHE A 41 2.76 0.81 13.88
N PRO A 42 2.52 0.01 14.94
CA PRO A 42 3.02 -1.35 15.17
C PRO A 42 2.11 -2.47 14.64
N ARG A 43 1.03 -2.15 13.92
CA ARG A 43 0.10 -3.17 13.40
C ARG A 43 0.80 -4.17 12.47
N PHE A 44 1.71 -3.68 11.64
CA PHE A 44 2.59 -4.51 10.81
C PHE A 44 4.05 -4.17 11.06
N ASN A 45 4.92 -5.16 10.93
CA ASN A 45 6.36 -4.95 10.89
C ASN A 45 6.73 -4.03 9.72
N ARG A 46 7.68 -3.14 9.95
CA ARG A 46 8.18 -2.21 8.92
C ARG A 46 8.93 -3.00 7.86
N ASN A 47 8.67 -2.71 6.58
CA ASN A 47 9.57 -3.12 5.50
C ASN A 47 10.80 -2.22 5.54
N LEU A 48 12.02 -2.78 5.64
CA LEU A 48 13.25 -1.98 5.71
C LEU A 48 13.71 -1.50 4.33
N ASN A 49 12.99 -1.85 3.26
CA ASN A 49 13.32 -1.53 1.86
C ASN A 49 14.71 -2.04 1.44
N SER A 50 15.15 -3.14 2.05
CA SER A 50 16.48 -3.70 1.85
C SER A 50 16.56 -4.68 0.66
N GLY A 51 15.43 -5.32 0.33
CA GLY A 51 15.36 -6.43 -0.63
C GLY A 51 15.97 -7.74 -0.12
N LYS A 52 16.47 -7.78 1.12
CA LYS A 52 16.93 -9.02 1.76
C LYS A 52 15.74 -9.91 2.14
N PRO A 53 15.95 -11.23 2.31
CA PRO A 53 14.93 -12.12 2.87
C PRO A 53 14.42 -11.62 4.22
N LEU A 54 13.12 -11.79 4.46
CA LEU A 54 12.49 -11.45 5.73
C LEU A 54 13.17 -12.21 6.87
N GLY A 55 13.55 -11.51 7.93
CA GLY A 55 14.23 -12.09 9.10
C GLY A 55 15.76 -12.12 9.02
N GLU A 56 16.35 -11.87 7.86
CA GLU A 56 17.81 -11.71 7.68
C GLU A 56 18.24 -10.23 7.66
N GLU A 57 17.28 -9.32 7.58
CA GLU A 57 17.50 -7.88 7.52
C GLU A 57 17.76 -7.26 8.90
N THR A 58 18.73 -6.36 8.96
CA THR A 58 19.08 -5.59 10.17
C THR A 58 18.75 -4.11 10.00
N VAL A 59 18.79 -3.35 11.09
CA VAL A 59 18.62 -1.89 11.04
C VAL A 59 19.64 -1.23 10.11
N GLY A 60 20.86 -1.78 10.00
CA GLY A 60 21.90 -1.27 9.09
C GLY A 60 21.60 -1.48 7.61
N ASP A 61 20.66 -2.37 7.27
CA ASP A 61 20.22 -2.63 5.89
C ASP A 61 19.08 -1.70 5.45
N MET A 62 18.54 -0.90 6.37
CA MET A 62 17.39 -0.06 6.11
C MET A 62 17.72 1.03 5.11
N ARG A 63 16.85 1.21 4.12
CA ARG A 63 16.96 2.27 3.10
C ARG A 63 15.72 3.13 3.10
N VAL A 64 15.91 4.43 2.93
CA VAL A 64 14.80 5.36 2.66
C VAL A 64 14.31 5.11 1.23
N ALA A 65 13.03 4.82 1.08
CA ALA A 65 12.40 4.67 -0.23
C ALA A 65 11.50 5.89 -0.52
N ILE A 66 11.66 6.47 -1.71
CA ILE A 66 10.77 7.51 -2.23
C ILE A 66 9.69 6.83 -3.05
N GLN A 67 8.46 6.85 -2.52
CA GLN A 67 7.31 6.20 -3.14
C GLN A 67 6.49 7.24 -3.91
N THR A 68 6.01 6.86 -5.09
CA THR A 68 5.12 7.69 -5.91
C THR A 68 3.85 6.93 -6.21
N ILE A 69 2.70 7.56 -5.98
CA ILE A 69 1.39 7.01 -6.34
C ILE A 69 0.98 7.66 -7.66
N TYR A 70 0.94 6.86 -8.72
CA TYR A 70 0.45 7.31 -10.02
C TYR A 70 -1.07 7.28 -10.01
N HIS A 71 -1.70 8.42 -10.27
CA HIS A 71 -3.14 8.58 -10.34
C HIS A 71 -3.48 9.57 -11.46
N ASP A 72 -3.34 9.10 -12.68
CA ASP A 72 -3.63 9.84 -13.90
C ASP A 72 -4.53 9.01 -14.82
N ARG A 73 -4.85 9.51 -16.02
CA ARG A 73 -5.75 8.84 -16.95
C ARG A 73 -5.21 7.49 -17.46
N ALA A 74 -3.90 7.33 -17.56
CA ALA A 74 -3.26 6.08 -17.96
C ALA A 74 -3.06 5.13 -16.76
N HIS A 75 -2.97 5.67 -15.55
CA HIS A 75 -2.75 4.93 -14.30
C HIS A 75 -3.86 5.24 -13.29
N ALA A 76 -5.05 4.71 -13.51
CA ALA A 76 -6.25 5.04 -12.73
C ALA A 76 -6.33 4.30 -11.37
N SER A 77 -5.34 4.51 -10.49
CA SER A 77 -5.36 3.96 -9.13
C SER A 77 -6.65 4.31 -8.39
N ALA A 78 -7.34 3.35 -7.78
CA ALA A 78 -8.65 3.59 -7.17
C ALA A 78 -8.86 2.80 -5.87
N ILE A 79 -9.81 3.28 -5.06
CA ILE A 79 -10.46 2.48 -4.02
C ILE A 79 -11.80 1.99 -4.55
N VAL A 80 -12.05 0.69 -4.44
CA VAL A 80 -13.33 0.09 -4.80
C VAL A 80 -14.21 0.02 -3.55
N LEU A 81 -15.36 0.69 -3.58
CA LEU A 81 -16.32 0.71 -2.47
C LEU A 81 -17.59 -0.05 -2.87
N PRO A 82 -18.03 -1.04 -2.09
CA PRO A 82 -19.29 -1.74 -2.33
C PRO A 82 -20.48 -0.87 -1.92
N VAL A 83 -20.93 0.02 -2.81
CA VAL A 83 -22.08 0.90 -2.56
C VAL A 83 -23.37 0.10 -2.55
N ILE A 84 -24.14 0.21 -1.48
CA ILE A 84 -25.48 -0.38 -1.36
C ILE A 84 -26.52 0.72 -1.67
N PRO A 85 -27.35 0.54 -2.72
CA PRO A 85 -28.40 1.50 -3.08
C PRO A 85 -29.53 1.62 -2.04
#